data_AF-A0A968SPV6-F1
#
_entry.id   AF-A0A968SPV6-F1
#
_cell.length_a   1.000
_cell.length_b   1.000
_cell.length_c   1.000
_cell.angle_alpha   90.00
_cell.angle_beta   90.00
_cell.angle_gamma   90.00
#
_symmetry.space_group_name_H-M   'P 1'
#
loop_
_entity.id
_entity.type
_entity.pdbx_description
1 polymer ?
#
loop_
_entity_poly.entity_id
_entity_poly.type
_entity_poly.pdbx_seq_one_letter_code
_entity_poly.pdbx_strand_id
1 'polypeptide(L)'
;MQTRQEGLTKTYNRFHDPTCTDPDIQTLRDLHIQMDQAVAAAYGWTDLLPSTSGRGAGGEGLGHDFYTTKQGLRFTLSEGSRREVLDRLLALNHQRYAAEVAEGLHEKKGSKGAKKGSKRKKSSGASEQASLFLGGEQDE
;
A
#
# COMPACT_ATOMS: atom_id res chain seq x y z
N MET A 1 15.80 6.31 18.55
CA MET A 1 16.82 6.80 17.59
C MET A 1 17.98 7.55 18.24
N GLN A 2 17.74 8.47 19.19
CA GLN A 2 18.83 9.23 19.82
C GLN A 2 19.70 8.41 20.79
N THR A 3 19.13 7.40 21.46
CA THR A 3 19.83 6.52 22.40
C THR A 3 20.88 5.62 21.77
N ARG A 4 20.69 5.22 20.50
CA ARG A 4 21.60 4.31 19.79
C ARG A 4 22.51 4.99 18.77
N GLN A 5 22.33 6.30 18.52
CA GLN A 5 23.02 7.05 17.46
C GLN A 5 23.00 6.36 16.09
N GLU A 6 21.88 5.70 15.77
CA GLU A 6 21.69 4.99 14.50
C GLU A 6 20.81 5.81 13.55
N GLY A 7 21.15 5.78 12.26
CA GLY A 7 20.31 6.33 11.20
C GLY A 7 19.14 5.42 10.84
N LEU A 8 18.14 5.98 10.15
CA LEU A 8 16.89 5.32 9.76
C LEU A 8 17.09 3.94 9.13
N THR A 9 18.03 3.81 8.20
CA THR A 9 18.30 2.53 7.51
C THR A 9 18.70 1.42 8.47
N LYS A 10 19.55 1.72 9.47
CA LYS A 10 19.97 0.72 10.46
C LYS A 10 18.81 0.31 11.36
N THR A 11 18.00 1.29 11.80
CA THR A 11 16.79 1.02 12.58
C THR A 11 15.81 0.14 11.81
N TYR A 12 15.59 0.41 10.52
CA TYR A 12 14.66 -0.36 9.70
C TYR A 12 15.17 -1.77 9.39
N ASN A 13 16.49 -1.95 9.27
CA ASN A 13 17.07 -3.29 9.17
C ASN A 13 16.80 -4.12 10.43
N ARG A 14 16.99 -3.54 11.62
CA ARG A 14 16.66 -4.20 12.89
C ARG A 14 15.17 -4.49 13.03
N PHE A 15 14.33 -3.55 12.60
CA PHE A 15 12.88 -3.73 12.59
C PHE A 15 12.46 -4.98 11.80
N HIS A 16 13.13 -5.29 10.70
CA HIS A 16 12.89 -6.48 9.89
C HIS A 16 13.69 -7.74 10.29
N ASP A 17 14.56 -7.63 11.29
CA ASP A 17 15.36 -8.76 11.77
C ASP A 17 14.58 -9.55 12.84
N PRO A 18 14.21 -10.81 12.60
CA PRO A 18 13.48 -11.64 13.58
C PRO A 18 14.31 -11.95 14.83
N THR A 19 15.64 -11.90 14.75
CA THR A 19 16.52 -12.17 15.89
C THR A 19 16.65 -10.96 16.82
N CYS A 20 16.29 -9.77 16.34
CA CYS A 20 16.30 -8.56 17.12
C CYS A 20 15.08 -8.50 18.05
N THR A 21 15.35 -8.71 19.34
CA THR A 21 14.38 -8.66 20.45
C THR A 21 14.58 -7.43 21.34
N ASP A 22 15.26 -6.40 20.83
CA ASP A 22 15.46 -5.15 21.56
C ASP A 22 14.10 -4.49 21.91
N PRO A 23 13.90 -4.02 23.15
CA PRO A 23 12.58 -3.54 23.61
C PRO A 23 12.08 -2.31 22.84
N ASP A 24 12.99 -1.45 22.37
CA ASP A 24 12.64 -0.30 21.53
C ASP A 24 12.18 -0.72 20.13
N ILE A 25 12.77 -1.77 19.57
CA ILE A 25 12.35 -2.35 18.28
C ILE A 25 11.03 -3.10 18.41
N GLN A 26 10.80 -3.82 19.50
CA GLN A 26 9.50 -4.44 19.78
C GLN A 26 8.41 -3.38 19.90
N THR A 27 8.65 -2.33 20.68
CA THR A 27 7.72 -1.18 20.80
C THR A 27 7.44 -0.55 19.43
N LEU A 28 8.46 -0.42 18.57
CA LEU A 28 8.29 0.10 17.22
C LEU A 28 7.39 -0.81 16.37
N ARG A 29 7.51 -2.15 16.48
CA ARG A 29 6.62 -3.11 15.81
C ARG A 29 5.19 -2.99 16.31
N ASP A 30 4.98 -2.92 17.61
CA ASP A 30 3.64 -2.80 18.20
C ASP A 30 2.95 -1.49 17.79
N LEU A 31 3.70 -0.40 17.69
CA LEU A 31 3.18 0.88 17.20
C LEU A 31 2.78 0.81 15.72
N HIS A 32 3.54 0.07 14.88
CA HIS A 32 3.16 -0.14 13.48
C HIS A 32 1.88 -0.97 13.37
N ILE A 33 1.72 -2.03 14.18
CA ILE A 33 0.50 -2.83 14.21
C ILE A 33 -0.70 -1.95 14.58
N GLN A 34 -0.59 -1.15 15.63
CA GLN A 34 -1.65 -0.24 16.07
C GLN A 34 -1.99 0.80 15.00
N MET A 35 -0.98 1.34 14.32
CA MET A 35 -1.20 2.28 13.23
C MET A 35 -2.00 1.63 12.09
N ASP A 36 -1.60 0.44 11.64
CA ASP A 36 -2.30 -0.25 10.54
C ASP A 36 -3.73 -0.62 10.93
N GLN A 37 -3.95 -1.04 12.18
CA GLN A 37 -5.30 -1.29 12.72
C GLN A 37 -6.15 -0.01 12.78
N ALA A 38 -5.58 1.12 13.21
CA ALA A 38 -6.28 2.40 13.22
C ALA A 38 -6.66 2.87 11.81
N VAL A 39 -5.78 2.64 10.83
CA VAL A 39 -6.07 2.93 9.41
C VAL A 39 -7.20 2.04 8.92
N ALA A 40 -7.13 0.72 9.14
CA ALA A 40 -8.21 -0.20 8.75
C ALA A 40 -9.56 0.21 9.40
N ALA A 41 -9.55 0.60 10.68
CA ALA A 41 -10.74 1.12 11.36
C ALA A 41 -11.28 2.41 10.70
N ALA A 42 -10.40 3.34 10.31
CA ALA A 42 -10.78 4.59 9.66
C ALA A 42 -11.43 4.38 8.28
N TYR A 43 -11.01 3.33 7.55
CA TYR A 43 -11.66 2.91 6.31
C TYR A 43 -12.93 2.06 6.53
N GLY A 44 -13.28 1.74 7.77
CA GLY A 44 -14.44 0.91 8.11
C GLY A 44 -14.21 -0.59 7.91
N TRP A 45 -12.96 -1.04 7.79
CA TRP A 45 -12.59 -2.45 7.59
C TRP A 45 -12.49 -3.21 8.91
N THR A 46 -13.59 -3.22 9.67
CA THR A 46 -13.65 -3.82 11.01
C THR A 46 -13.51 -5.34 11.00
N ASP A 47 -13.79 -5.97 9.87
CA ASP A 47 -13.62 -7.40 9.65
C ASP A 47 -12.14 -7.84 9.58
N LEU A 48 -11.23 -6.92 9.25
CA LEU A 48 -9.78 -7.14 9.27
C LEU A 48 -9.14 -6.88 10.64
N LEU A 49 -9.94 -6.37 11.59
CA LEU A 49 -9.47 -6.11 12.94
C LEU A 49 -9.64 -7.35 13.81
N PRO A 50 -8.71 -7.59 14.74
CA PRO A 50 -8.83 -8.70 15.67
C PRO A 50 -10.10 -8.56 16.52
N SER A 51 -10.86 -9.65 16.67
CA SER A 51 -12.02 -9.67 17.55
C SER A 51 -11.60 -9.53 19.01
N THR A 52 -11.86 -8.37 19.63
CA THR A 52 -11.55 -8.12 21.05
C THR A 52 -12.48 -8.86 22.01
N SER A 53 -13.60 -9.41 21.54
CA SER A 53 -14.66 -9.95 22.40
C SER A 53 -14.75 -11.48 22.46
N GLY A 54 -13.96 -12.22 21.66
CA GLY A 54 -13.99 -13.68 21.59
C GLY A 54 -15.35 -14.28 21.18
N ARG A 55 -16.35 -13.46 20.88
CA ARG A 55 -17.71 -13.82 20.47
C ARG A 55 -18.19 -12.85 19.39
N GLY A 56 -17.96 -13.20 18.13
CA GLY A 56 -18.52 -12.48 16.97
C GLY A 56 -17.48 -11.95 15.99
N ALA A 57 -18.02 -11.57 14.82
CA ALA A 57 -17.49 -11.19 13.50
C ALA A 57 -16.22 -10.29 13.39
N GLY A 58 -15.24 -10.42 14.26
CA GLY A 58 -13.89 -9.93 14.01
C GLY A 58 -13.06 -11.01 13.32
N GLY A 59 -12.23 -10.61 12.37
CA GLY A 59 -11.31 -11.52 11.68
C GLY A 59 -10.10 -11.89 12.54
N GLU A 60 -9.15 -12.59 11.92
CA GLU A 60 -7.88 -13.02 12.55
C GLU A 60 -6.93 -11.84 12.84
N GLY A 61 -7.32 -10.63 12.49
CA GLY A 61 -6.46 -9.46 12.49
C GLY A 61 -5.63 -9.36 11.21
N LEU A 62 -4.75 -8.36 11.19
CA LEU A 62 -3.87 -8.07 10.06
C LEU A 62 -2.68 -9.07 9.94
N GLY A 63 -2.50 -9.93 10.95
CA GLY A 63 -1.51 -11.01 10.94
C GLY A 63 -0.08 -10.53 10.72
N HIS A 64 0.39 -9.54 11.48
CA HIS A 64 1.76 -9.05 11.34
C HIS A 64 2.77 -10.08 11.82
N ASP A 65 3.66 -10.48 10.91
CA ASP A 65 4.77 -11.39 11.20
C ASP A 65 5.90 -11.18 10.18
N PHE A 66 6.94 -12.01 10.24
CA PHE A 66 8.05 -12.01 9.31
C PHE A 66 7.72 -12.84 8.07
N TYR A 67 7.50 -12.13 6.96
CA TYR A 67 7.22 -12.75 5.67
C TYR A 67 8.35 -12.52 4.67
N THR A 68 8.61 -13.53 3.85
CA THR A 68 9.59 -13.42 2.76
C THR A 68 9.01 -12.57 1.64
N THR A 69 9.70 -11.47 1.32
CA THR A 69 9.40 -10.62 0.18
C THR A 69 10.52 -10.70 -0.85
N LYS A 70 10.33 -10.13 -2.04
CA LYS A 70 11.40 -10.00 -3.05
C LYS A 70 12.63 -9.26 -2.54
N GLN A 71 12.50 -8.51 -1.44
CA GLN A 71 13.55 -7.70 -0.84
C GLN A 71 14.13 -8.35 0.43
N GLY A 72 13.80 -9.62 0.69
CA GLY A 72 14.21 -10.36 1.89
C GLY A 72 13.08 -10.52 2.91
N LEU A 73 13.45 -11.04 4.07
CA LEU A 73 12.54 -11.22 5.20
C LEU A 73 12.16 -9.85 5.77
N ARG A 74 10.85 -9.57 5.87
CA ARG A 74 10.35 -8.31 6.40
C ARG A 74 9.22 -8.57 7.38
N PHE A 75 9.21 -7.79 8.45
CA PHE A 75 8.04 -7.64 9.32
C PHE A 75 6.92 -6.90 8.57
N THR A 76 5.82 -7.58 8.27
CA THR A 76 4.69 -7.08 7.47
C THR A 76 3.40 -7.81 7.81
N LEU A 77 2.27 -7.28 7.34
CA LEU A 77 0.97 -7.95 7.24
C LEU A 77 1.07 -9.33 6.58
N SER A 78 0.14 -10.22 6.93
CA SER A 78 -0.02 -11.52 6.28
C SER A 78 -0.32 -11.37 4.78
N GLU A 79 0.00 -12.39 3.98
CA GLU A 79 -0.26 -12.34 2.54
C GLU A 79 -1.77 -12.20 2.24
N GLY A 80 -2.62 -12.88 3.01
CA GLY A 80 -4.07 -12.78 2.90
C GLY A 80 -4.57 -11.36 3.20
N SER A 81 -4.19 -10.81 4.35
CA SER A 81 -4.57 -9.44 4.75
C SER A 81 -4.02 -8.39 3.78
N ARG A 82 -2.80 -8.57 3.27
CA ARG A 82 -2.20 -7.66 2.28
C ARG A 82 -3.01 -7.65 0.98
N ARG A 83 -3.41 -8.82 0.47
CA ARG A 83 -4.20 -8.93 -0.76
C ARG A 83 -5.54 -8.23 -0.60
N GLU A 84 -6.25 -8.53 0.48
CA GLU A 84 -7.55 -7.95 0.79
C GLU A 84 -7.50 -6.41 0.92
N VAL A 85 -6.47 -5.87 1.58
CA VAL A 85 -6.26 -4.42 1.66
C VAL A 85 -6.02 -3.82 0.27
N LEU A 86 -5.19 -4.45 -0.56
CA LEU A 86 -4.93 -3.97 -1.92
C LEU A 86 -6.18 -4.00 -2.80
N ASP A 87 -6.99 -5.05 -2.71
CA ASP A 87 -8.23 -5.19 -3.48
C ASP A 87 -9.26 -4.12 -3.08
N ARG A 88 -9.39 -3.84 -1.78
CA ARG A 88 -10.27 -2.75 -1.29
C ARG A 88 -9.78 -1.37 -1.71
N LEU A 89 -8.48 -1.12 -1.63
CA LEU A 89 -7.89 0.14 -2.10
C LEU A 89 -8.09 0.32 -3.59
N LEU A 90 -7.96 -0.75 -4.38
CA LEU A 90 -8.20 -0.73 -5.81
C LEU A 90 -9.67 -0.39 -6.12
N ALA A 91 -10.61 -1.05 -5.47
CA ALA A 91 -12.04 -0.76 -5.63
C ALA A 91 -12.38 0.70 -5.30
N LEU A 92 -11.85 1.23 -4.19
CA LEU A 92 -12.02 2.64 -3.81
C LEU A 92 -11.38 3.59 -4.83
N ASN A 93 -10.23 3.22 -5.40
CA ASN A 93 -9.58 4.01 -6.44
C ASN A 93 -10.46 4.09 -7.69
N HIS A 94 -11.01 2.98 -8.18
CA HIS A 94 -11.91 2.96 -9.33
C HIS A 94 -13.17 3.79 -9.09
N GLN A 95 -13.76 3.73 -7.89
CA GLN A 95 -14.92 4.55 -7.54
C GLN A 95 -14.60 6.05 -7.58
N ARG A 96 -13.47 6.47 -6.99
CA ARG A 96 -13.02 7.86 -7.01
C ARG A 96 -12.70 8.33 -8.42
N TYR A 97 -12.01 7.52 -9.21
CA TYR A 97 -11.72 7.82 -10.61
C TYR A 97 -13.00 8.00 -11.43
N ALA A 98 -14.00 7.13 -11.26
CA ALA A 98 -15.29 7.28 -11.95
C ALA A 98 -16.00 8.58 -11.54
N ALA A 99 -15.94 8.96 -10.26
CA ALA A 99 -16.47 10.23 -9.77
C ALA A 99 -15.72 11.44 -10.38
N GLU A 100 -14.38 11.41 -10.42
CA GLU A 100 -13.55 12.46 -11.02
C GLU A 100 -13.80 12.61 -12.53
N VAL A 101 -14.00 11.50 -13.24
CA VAL A 101 -14.37 11.50 -14.67
C VAL A 101 -15.76 12.11 -14.85
N ALA A 102 -16.73 11.76 -14.00
CA ALA A 102 -18.08 12.34 -14.04
C ALA A 102 -18.09 13.84 -13.74
N GLU A 103 -17.19 14.31 -12.86
CA GLU A 103 -16.98 15.74 -12.57
C GLU A 103 -16.16 16.47 -13.66
N GLY A 104 -15.72 15.77 -14.71
CA GLY A 104 -14.98 16.35 -15.83
C GLY A 104 -13.55 16.77 -15.50
N LEU A 105 -13.04 16.43 -14.31
CA LEU A 105 -11.67 16.73 -13.88
C LEU A 105 -10.62 15.85 -14.58
N HIS A 106 -11.07 14.78 -15.23
CA HIS A 106 -10.22 13.80 -15.90
C HIS A 106 -10.13 13.98 -17.44
N GLU A 107 -10.48 15.17 -17.97
CA GLU A 107 -10.13 15.50 -19.35
C GLU A 107 -8.65 15.89 -19.46
N LYS A 108 -7.89 15.10 -20.22
CA LYS A 108 -6.53 15.46 -20.65
C LYS A 108 -6.54 16.85 -21.26
N LYS A 109 -5.93 17.80 -20.55
CA LYS A 109 -5.51 19.10 -21.08
C LYS A 109 -4.62 18.87 -22.31
N GLY A 110 -5.19 18.87 -23.50
CA GLY A 110 -4.41 18.52 -24.70
C GLY A 110 -5.20 18.43 -26.00
N SER A 111 -6.18 19.29 -26.24
CA SER A 111 -6.79 19.41 -27.57
C SER A 111 -7.45 20.78 -27.75
N LYS A 112 -6.66 21.78 -28.18
CA LYS A 112 -7.05 22.84 -29.13
C LYS A 112 -5.90 23.85 -29.30
N GLY A 113 -5.28 23.85 -30.49
CA GLY A 113 -4.38 24.90 -30.95
C GLY A 113 -3.26 24.43 -31.88
N ALA A 114 -3.59 24.14 -33.15
CA ALA A 114 -2.61 23.78 -34.17
C ALA A 114 -1.91 25.03 -34.77
N LYS A 115 -0.56 25.03 -34.86
CA LYS A 115 0.21 25.24 -36.12
C LYS A 115 1.75 25.21 -35.96
N LYS A 116 2.35 24.23 -36.67
CA LYS A 116 3.55 24.29 -37.54
C LYS A 116 4.95 24.61 -36.94
N GLY A 117 5.86 23.62 -36.94
CA GLY A 117 7.30 23.87 -36.99
C GLY A 117 8.24 22.75 -36.51
N SER A 118 8.80 21.98 -37.46
CA SER A 118 10.17 21.41 -37.51
C SER A 118 10.80 20.64 -36.31
N LYS A 119 10.96 19.32 -36.49
CA LYS A 119 12.18 18.47 -36.36
C LYS A 119 13.16 18.69 -35.16
N ARG A 120 13.21 17.74 -34.20
CA ARG A 120 14.38 16.85 -33.85
C ARG A 120 14.30 16.21 -32.43
N LYS A 121 14.48 14.87 -32.43
CA LYS A 121 15.32 14.00 -31.54
C LYS A 121 15.03 13.86 -30.02
N LYS A 122 14.51 12.67 -29.67
CA LYS A 122 14.90 11.68 -28.61
C LYS A 122 15.09 12.13 -27.15
N SER A 123 14.24 11.64 -26.24
CA SER A 123 14.64 10.81 -25.07
C SER A 123 13.45 10.37 -24.19
N SER A 124 13.48 9.07 -23.83
CA SER A 124 13.10 8.41 -22.56
C SER A 124 11.79 8.75 -21.80
N GLY A 125 11.06 7.67 -21.48
CA GLY A 125 10.30 7.57 -20.23
C GLY A 125 8.79 7.54 -20.40
N ALA A 126 8.25 6.50 -21.05
CA ALA A 126 6.80 6.30 -21.10
C ALA A 126 6.33 5.56 -19.84
N SER A 127 5.46 6.24 -19.10
CA SER A 127 4.68 5.82 -17.93
C SER A 127 4.22 4.37 -17.96
N GLU A 128 4.78 3.57 -17.06
CA GLU A 128 4.43 2.15 -16.84
C GLU A 128 3.45 1.97 -15.65
N GLN A 129 2.76 3.03 -15.23
CA GLN A 129 1.77 2.96 -14.14
C GLN A 129 0.32 2.79 -14.63
N ALA A 130 0.03 3.06 -15.91
CA ALA A 130 -1.32 2.89 -16.45
C ALA A 130 -1.63 1.44 -16.90
N SER A 131 -0.60 0.60 -17.08
CA SER A 131 -0.71 -0.77 -17.57
C SER A 131 -0.86 -1.82 -16.47
N LEU A 132 -0.73 -1.46 -15.20
CA LEU A 132 -0.81 -2.39 -14.07
C LEU A 132 -2.24 -2.69 -13.59
N PHE A 133 -3.23 -1.93 -14.04
CA PHE A 133 -4.62 -2.00 -13.56
C PHE A 133 -5.65 -2.32 -14.65
N LEU A 134 -5.20 -2.65 -15.87
CA LEU A 134 -6.05 -3.03 -17.00
C LEU A 134 -5.62 -4.40 -17.52
N GLY A 135 -5.79 -5.42 -16.69
CA GLY A 135 -5.77 -6.82 -17.08
C GLY A 135 -7.15 -7.40 -16.86
N GLY A 136 -8.10 -7.00 -17.71
CA GLY A 136 -9.47 -7.47 -17.68
C GLY A 136 -9.57 -8.96 -17.98
N GLU A 137 -10.54 -9.57 -17.29
CA GLU A 137 -11.30 -10.74 -17.68
C GLU A 137 -11.28 -11.04 -19.19
N GLN A 138 -10.93 -12.27 -19.54
CA GLN A 138 -11.44 -12.93 -20.74
C GLN A 138 -12.05 -14.26 -20.30
N ASP A 139 -13.37 -14.31 -20.35
CA ASP A 139 -14.17 -15.52 -20.44
C ASP A 139 -13.75 -16.34 -21.67
N GLU A 140 -13.52 -17.64 -21.49
CA GLU A 140 -14.18 -18.75 -22.21
C GLU A 140 -13.94 -20.08 -21.47
#